data_AF-A0A7S1AUE4-F1
#
_entry.id   AF-A0A7S1AUE4-F1
#
_cell.length_a   1.000
_cell.length_b   1.000
_cell.length_c   1.000
_cell.angle_alpha   90.00
_cell.angle_beta   90.00
_cell.angle_gamma   90.00
#
_symmetry.space_group_name_H-M   'P 1'
#
loop_
_entity.id
_entity.type
_entity.pdbx_description
1 polymer ?
#
loop_
_entity_poly.entity_id
_entity_poly.type
_entity_poly.pdbx_seq_one_letter_code
_entity_poly.pdbx_strand_id
1 'polypeptide(L)'
;MQSRVAALVVACAVGSSWALSVITAPDVEAHVKEEMQQNIQIHDTFQSQEENDVRAEGLLKASTDMSALQTHAHAAIFDVCQGITCGPLTCPGGFTATSVEGHCCQYCVNPNIKLESEVTGPTNGVDSTFCPNVRCFPTLCAKTETMPNDANGLCCPECPA
;
A
#
# COMPACT_ATOMS: atom_id res chain seq x y z
N MET A 1 55.32 -79.56 11.53
CA MET A 1 56.34 -79.15 10.54
C MET A 1 55.68 -78.13 9.63
N GLN A 2 55.92 -76.83 9.88
CA GLN A 2 56.71 -75.91 9.03
C GLN A 2 55.97 -75.59 7.71
N SER A 3 55.67 -74.35 7.31
CA SER A 3 56.49 -73.13 7.30
C SER A 3 55.57 -71.92 7.02
N ARG A 4 55.69 -70.80 7.75
CA ARG A 4 56.26 -69.50 7.28
C ARG A 4 55.46 -68.83 6.14
N VAL A 5 54.99 -67.58 6.17
CA VAL A 5 55.32 -66.33 6.90
C VAL A 5 54.18 -65.31 6.60
N ALA A 6 53.93 -64.42 7.57
CA ALA A 6 53.41 -63.02 7.56
C ALA A 6 52.80 -62.42 6.26
N ALA A 7 51.84 -61.48 6.23
CA ALA A 7 51.24 -60.55 7.19
C ALA A 7 49.88 -60.08 6.59
N LEU A 8 48.78 -60.12 7.34
CA LEU A 8 48.02 -58.98 7.87
C LEU A 8 47.55 -57.86 6.89
N VAL A 9 46.20 -57.76 6.78
CA VAL A 9 45.33 -56.55 6.63
C VAL A 9 45.23 -55.93 5.24
N VAL A 10 44.18 -56.20 4.45
CA VAL A 10 42.76 -55.75 4.50
C VAL A 10 42.58 -54.25 4.19
N ALA A 11 41.95 -53.95 3.05
CA ALA A 11 41.07 -52.78 2.89
C ALA A 11 40.08 -53.00 1.72
N CYS A 12 38.82 -52.68 1.98
CA CYS A 12 37.61 -53.05 1.25
C CYS A 12 37.45 -52.42 -0.16
N ALA A 13 36.74 -53.16 -1.02
CA ALA A 13 36.28 -52.75 -2.34
C ALA A 13 34.84 -52.22 -2.32
N VAL A 14 34.57 -51.09 -3.00
CA VAL A 14 33.31 -50.65 -3.65
C VAL A 14 33.60 -49.24 -4.22
N GLY A 15 33.29 -48.80 -5.44
CA GLY A 15 32.56 -49.30 -6.61
C GLY A 15 32.71 -48.26 -7.75
N SER A 16 32.40 -48.67 -8.98
CA SER A 16 32.58 -48.03 -10.30
C SER A 16 31.92 -46.66 -10.53
N SER A 17 32.47 -45.83 -11.45
CA SER A 17 31.69 -44.87 -12.27
C SER A 17 32.46 -44.34 -13.49
N TRP A 18 31.77 -44.25 -14.62
CA TRP A 18 32.23 -43.77 -15.93
C TRP A 18 32.37 -42.24 -15.96
N ALA A 19 33.39 -41.73 -16.63
CA ALA A 19 33.60 -40.30 -16.83
C ALA A 19 32.71 -39.76 -17.96
N LEU A 20 31.66 -39.03 -17.60
CA LEU A 20 30.84 -38.23 -18.52
C LEU A 20 31.42 -36.80 -18.54
N SER A 21 32.08 -36.42 -19.64
CA SER A 21 32.57 -35.05 -19.83
C SER A 21 31.39 -34.11 -20.07
N VAL A 22 30.97 -33.39 -19.03
CA VAL A 22 30.06 -32.26 -19.15
C VAL A 22 30.87 -31.08 -19.70
N ILE A 23 30.41 -30.51 -20.81
CA ILE A 23 30.93 -29.24 -21.35
C ILE A 23 30.35 -28.12 -20.47
N THR A 24 30.92 -27.90 -19.28
CA THR A 24 30.75 -26.63 -18.57
C THR A 24 31.83 -25.70 -19.09
N ALA A 25 31.44 -24.71 -19.91
CA ALA A 25 32.37 -23.70 -20.38
C ALA A 25 33.02 -23.00 -19.16
N PRO A 26 34.37 -22.92 -19.08
CA PRO A 26 35.09 -22.31 -17.95
C PRO A 26 34.87 -20.80 -17.80
N ASP A 27 34.15 -20.21 -18.75
CA ASP A 27 33.91 -18.77 -18.88
C ASP A 27 32.77 -18.27 -17.99
N VAL A 28 31.77 -19.12 -17.71
CA VAL A 28 30.59 -18.73 -16.93
C VAL A 28 30.93 -18.55 -15.45
N GLU A 29 31.83 -19.38 -14.89
CA GLU A 29 32.24 -19.26 -13.49
C GLU A 29 33.11 -18.01 -13.25
N ALA A 30 33.94 -17.63 -14.22
CA ALA A 30 34.72 -16.40 -14.18
C ALA A 30 33.81 -15.17 -14.24
N HIS A 31 32.81 -15.19 -15.12
CA HIS A 31 31.81 -14.12 -15.20
C HIS A 31 30.94 -14.00 -13.94
N VAL A 32 30.56 -15.12 -13.31
CA VAL A 32 29.81 -15.08 -12.04
C VAL A 32 30.64 -14.42 -10.93
N LYS A 33 31.96 -14.68 -10.86
CA LYS A 33 32.84 -13.99 -9.90
C LYS A 33 32.98 -12.49 -10.18
N GLU A 34 32.97 -12.09 -11.45
CA GLU A 34 33.05 -10.69 -11.86
C GLU A 34 31.71 -9.95 -11.63
N GLU A 35 30.56 -10.57 -11.92
CA GLU A 35 29.24 -10.01 -11.63
C GLU A 35 28.95 -9.94 -10.13
N MET A 36 29.51 -10.84 -9.31
CA MET A 36 29.45 -10.72 -7.85
C MET A 36 30.15 -9.46 -7.32
N GLN A 37 31.14 -8.91 -8.04
CA GLN A 37 31.75 -7.62 -7.69
C GLN A 37 30.90 -6.41 -8.13
N GLN A 38 29.83 -6.62 -8.89
CA GLN A 38 28.84 -5.60 -9.24
C GLN A 38 27.60 -5.64 -8.32
N ASN A 39 27.73 -6.22 -7.13
CA ASN A 39 26.70 -6.11 -6.09
C ASN A 39 26.65 -4.67 -5.56
N ILE A 40 25.81 -3.83 -6.18
CA ILE A 40 25.48 -2.50 -5.68
C ILE A 40 24.81 -2.68 -4.31
N GLN A 41 25.59 -2.51 -3.24
CA GLN A 41 25.09 -2.49 -1.88
C GLN A 41 24.30 -1.21 -1.65
N ILE A 42 22.97 -1.28 -1.80
CA ILE A 42 22.06 -0.17 -1.48
C ILE A 42 21.80 -0.10 0.04
N HIS A 43 22.86 -0.21 0.85
CA HIS A 43 22.76 -0.01 2.30
C HIS A 43 23.13 1.43 2.72
N ASP A 44 23.99 2.11 1.96
CA ASP A 44 24.52 3.42 2.38
C ASP A 44 23.63 4.61 1.98
N THR A 45 22.92 4.50 0.85
CA THR A 45 22.09 5.60 0.33
C THR A 45 20.82 5.79 1.16
N PHE A 46 20.24 4.71 1.68
CA PHE A 46 19.03 4.79 2.52
C PHE A 46 19.37 5.16 3.98
N GLN A 47 20.46 4.67 4.55
CA GLN A 47 20.90 5.09 5.89
C GLN A 47 21.22 6.60 5.93
N SER A 48 21.95 7.10 4.94
CA SER A 48 22.26 8.54 4.89
C SER A 48 20.99 9.39 4.72
N GLN A 49 19.99 8.92 3.96
CA GLN A 49 18.70 9.60 3.84
C GLN A 49 17.90 9.56 5.14
N GLU A 50 17.84 8.42 5.82
CA GLU A 50 17.18 8.28 7.12
C GLU A 50 17.81 9.20 8.18
N GLU A 51 19.14 9.28 8.24
CA GLU A 51 19.84 10.19 9.15
C GLU A 51 19.56 11.68 8.84
N ASN A 52 19.48 12.03 7.56
CA ASN A 52 19.13 13.39 7.13
C ASN A 52 17.68 13.73 7.45
N ASP A 53 16.76 12.78 7.27
CA ASP A 53 15.33 12.95 7.58
C ASP A 53 15.10 13.05 9.09
N VAL A 54 15.74 12.20 9.90
CA VAL A 54 15.69 12.25 11.37
C VAL A 54 16.28 13.56 11.89
N ARG A 55 17.38 14.04 11.29
CA ARG A 55 17.96 15.36 11.62
C ARG A 55 17.00 16.48 11.26
N ALA A 56 16.43 16.47 10.06
CA ALA A 56 15.48 17.49 9.60
C ALA A 56 14.24 17.52 10.50
N GLU A 57 13.70 16.35 10.85
CA GLU A 57 12.58 16.22 11.77
C GLU A 57 12.92 16.76 13.17
N GLY A 58 14.11 16.42 13.69
CA GLY A 58 14.59 16.94 14.97
C GLY A 58 14.73 18.47 14.99
N LEU A 59 15.22 19.05 13.90
CA LEU A 59 15.33 20.51 13.74
C LEU A 59 13.95 21.17 13.67
N LEU A 60 13.00 20.59 12.94
CA LEU A 60 11.63 21.09 12.85
C LEU A 60 10.92 21.02 14.21
N LYS A 61 11.09 19.91 14.94
CA LYS A 61 10.54 19.73 16.29
C LYS A 61 11.15 20.69 17.31
N ALA A 62 12.44 21.00 17.18
CA ALA A 62 13.14 21.94 18.06
C ALA A 62 12.88 23.41 17.68
N SER A 63 12.48 23.69 16.44
CA SER A 63 12.17 25.05 16.01
C SER A 63 10.87 25.54 16.65
N THR A 64 11.01 26.56 17.50
CA THR A 64 9.87 27.25 18.14
C THR A 64 8.91 27.84 17.09
N ASP A 65 9.41 28.17 15.91
CA ASP A 65 8.63 28.67 14.77
C ASP A 65 7.52 27.68 14.32
N MET A 66 7.71 26.37 14.49
CA MET A 66 6.69 25.37 14.14
C MET A 66 5.57 25.27 15.19
N SER A 67 5.85 25.59 16.46
CA SER A 67 4.82 25.76 17.49
C SER A 67 4.06 27.09 17.34
N ALA A 68 4.72 28.13 16.81
CA ALA A 68 4.08 29.41 16.54
C ALA A 68 3.01 29.29 15.43
N LEU A 69 3.21 28.42 14.44
CA LEU A 69 2.23 28.18 13.37
C LEU A 69 0.96 27.47 13.89
N GLN A 70 1.09 26.57 14.86
CA GLN A 70 -0.04 25.89 15.51
C GLN A 70 -0.73 26.76 16.58
N THR A 71 -0.04 27.78 17.08
CA THR A 71 -0.55 28.73 18.08
C THR A 71 -0.94 30.07 17.46
N HIS A 72 -1.38 30.07 16.19
CA HIS A 72 -2.56 30.86 15.88
C HIS A 72 -3.70 30.32 16.76
N ALA A 73 -3.68 30.85 17.99
CA ALA A 73 -4.72 30.80 18.97
C ALA A 73 -6.03 30.97 18.23
N HIS A 74 -7.05 30.28 18.71
CA HIS A 74 -8.45 30.52 18.37
C HIS A 74 -8.79 32.00 18.65
N ALA A 75 -8.30 32.90 17.80
CA ALA A 75 -8.85 34.21 17.61
C ALA A 75 -10.24 33.93 17.04
N ALA A 76 -11.24 34.19 17.87
CA ALA A 76 -12.67 34.21 17.57
C ALA A 76 -13.06 33.55 16.25
N ILE A 77 -13.68 32.36 16.30
CA ILE A 77 -14.34 31.64 15.18
C ILE A 77 -14.39 32.52 13.94
N PHE A 78 -13.35 32.45 13.11
CA PHE A 78 -13.26 33.34 11.96
C PHE A 78 -14.39 32.90 11.04
N ASP A 79 -15.43 33.72 10.92
CA ASP A 79 -16.42 33.52 9.88
C ASP A 79 -15.66 33.72 8.57
N VAL A 80 -15.36 32.60 7.90
CA VAL A 80 -14.61 32.55 6.66
C VAL A 80 -15.26 33.45 5.61
N CYS A 81 -16.55 33.75 5.75
CA CYS A 81 -17.31 34.59 4.85
C CYS A 81 -17.26 36.09 5.18
N GLN A 82 -16.88 36.50 6.41
CA GLN A 82 -16.78 37.92 6.78
C GLN A 82 -15.66 38.67 6.06
N GLY A 83 -14.62 37.98 5.59
CA GLY A 83 -13.50 38.56 4.84
C GLY A 83 -13.66 38.53 3.32
N ILE A 84 -14.70 37.90 2.79
CA ILE A 84 -14.83 37.62 1.35
C ILE A 84 -15.92 38.51 0.74
N THR A 85 -15.53 39.34 -0.21
CA THR A 85 -16.49 40.03 -1.09
C THR A 85 -16.77 39.16 -2.30
N CYS A 86 -17.98 38.61 -2.39
CA CYS A 86 -18.38 37.83 -3.55
C CYS A 86 -18.45 38.72 -4.80
N GLY A 87 -17.82 38.27 -5.89
CA GLY A 87 -17.85 38.98 -7.17
C GLY A 87 -19.22 38.97 -7.85
N PRO A 88 -19.46 39.83 -8.84
CA PRO A 88 -20.70 39.83 -9.62
C PRO A 88 -20.84 38.52 -10.40
N LEU A 89 -21.94 37.79 -10.18
CA LEU A 89 -22.24 36.52 -10.82
C LEU A 89 -23.42 36.67 -11.78
N THR A 90 -23.19 36.39 -13.07
CA THR A 90 -24.25 36.29 -14.09
C THR A 90 -24.37 34.83 -14.52
N CYS A 91 -25.49 34.19 -14.21
CA CYS A 91 -25.73 32.81 -14.61
C CYS A 91 -26.23 32.72 -16.06
N PRO A 92 -25.60 31.87 -16.91
CA PRO A 92 -26.11 31.59 -18.24
C PRO A 92 -27.44 30.82 -18.17
N GLY A 93 -28.25 30.93 -19.23
CA GLY A 93 -29.63 30.42 -19.26
C GLY A 93 -29.78 28.98 -18.77
N GLY A 94 -30.79 28.75 -17.93
CA GLY A 94 -31.07 27.45 -17.29
C GLY A 94 -30.35 27.22 -15.96
N PHE A 95 -29.42 28.11 -15.59
CA PHE A 95 -28.76 28.06 -14.28
C PHE A 95 -29.29 29.15 -13.35
N THR A 96 -29.49 28.79 -12.08
CA THR A 96 -29.95 29.67 -11.01
C THR A 96 -28.86 29.86 -9.98
N ALA A 97 -28.58 31.11 -9.59
CA ALA A 97 -27.65 31.41 -8.51
C ALA A 97 -28.18 30.83 -7.19
N THR A 98 -27.44 29.91 -6.59
CA THR A 98 -27.85 29.21 -5.36
C THR A 98 -26.68 29.13 -4.37
N SER A 99 -27.02 29.27 -3.09
CA SER A 99 -26.09 29.29 -1.97
C SER A 99 -26.23 27.95 -1.30
N VAL A 100 -25.13 27.21 -1.26
CA VAL A 100 -25.07 25.91 -0.60
C VAL A 100 -24.35 26.08 0.71
N GLU A 101 -24.83 25.33 1.70
CA GLU A 101 -24.30 25.35 3.06
C GLU A 101 -22.78 25.11 3.05
N GLY A 102 -22.05 25.90 3.83
CA GLY A 102 -20.58 25.88 3.87
C GLY A 102 -19.88 26.68 2.76
N HIS A 103 -20.61 27.29 1.82
CA HIS A 103 -20.03 28.15 0.78
C HIS A 103 -20.36 29.62 1.03
N CYS A 104 -19.32 30.47 1.04
CA CYS A 104 -19.49 31.90 1.28
C CYS A 104 -20.11 32.66 0.09
N CYS A 105 -20.03 32.11 -1.12
CA CYS A 105 -20.54 32.76 -2.33
C CYS A 105 -21.51 31.87 -3.09
N GLN A 106 -22.47 32.54 -3.74
CA GLN A 106 -23.42 31.93 -4.65
C GLN A 106 -22.70 31.33 -5.86
N TYR A 107 -23.27 30.26 -6.42
CA TYR A 107 -22.83 29.72 -7.71
C TYR A 107 -24.03 29.30 -8.56
N CYS A 108 -23.80 29.14 -9.84
CA CYS A 108 -24.84 28.81 -10.81
C CYS A 108 -25.07 27.29 -10.81
N VAL A 109 -26.23 26.83 -10.31
CA VAL A 109 -26.67 25.43 -10.42
C VAL A 109 -27.74 25.30 -11.48
N ASN A 110 -27.77 24.19 -12.20
CA ASN A 110 -28.88 23.88 -13.09
C ASN A 110 -29.83 22.92 -12.37
N PRO A 111 -31.01 23.36 -11.91
CA PRO A 111 -31.97 22.49 -11.22
C PRO A 111 -32.57 21.41 -12.14
N ASN A 112 -32.36 21.51 -13.45
CA ASN A 112 -32.84 20.53 -14.43
C ASN A 112 -31.82 19.41 -14.69
N ILE A 113 -30.61 19.45 -14.12
CA ILE A 113 -29.67 18.33 -14.20
C ILE A 113 -30.10 17.25 -13.21
N LYS A 114 -30.78 16.24 -13.73
CA LYS A 114 -31.07 15.02 -12.96
C LYS A 114 -29.80 14.19 -12.94
N LEU A 115 -29.03 14.30 -11.85
CA LEU A 115 -28.04 13.29 -11.51
C LEU A 115 -28.84 12.04 -11.15
N GLU A 116 -28.91 11.08 -12.07
CA GLU A 116 -29.56 9.80 -11.79
C GLU A 116 -28.80 9.15 -10.62
N SER A 117 -29.44 9.14 -9.46
CA SER A 117 -28.93 8.53 -8.24
C SER A 117 -29.16 7.03 -8.29
N GLU A 118 -28.41 6.33 -9.13
CA GLU A 118 -27.94 4.98 -8.84
C GLU A 118 -26.96 4.62 -9.95
N VAL A 119 -25.67 4.86 -9.74
CA VAL A 119 -24.68 4.09 -10.48
C VAL A 119 -24.89 2.65 -10.02
N THR A 120 -25.56 1.85 -10.85
CA THR A 120 -25.66 0.40 -10.66
C THR A 120 -24.25 -0.08 -10.38
N GLY A 121 -24.02 -0.53 -9.14
CA GLY A 121 -22.70 -0.91 -8.71
C GLY A 121 -22.10 -1.98 -9.61
N PRO A 122 -20.81 -2.30 -9.44
CA PRO A 122 -20.15 -3.41 -10.11
C PRO A 122 -21.04 -4.66 -10.19
N THR A 123 -21.14 -5.26 -11.39
CA THR A 123 -22.08 -6.35 -11.70
C THR A 123 -21.73 -7.69 -11.06
N ASN A 124 -20.52 -7.81 -10.50
CA ASN A 124 -19.95 -9.02 -9.94
C ASN A 124 -20.09 -9.14 -8.40
N GLY A 125 -20.98 -8.35 -7.80
CA GLY A 125 -21.36 -8.48 -6.39
C GLY A 125 -22.84 -8.79 -6.23
N VAL A 126 -23.21 -9.31 -5.06
CA VAL A 126 -24.60 -9.61 -4.64
C VAL A 126 -25.11 -8.50 -3.74
N ASP A 127 -26.36 -8.08 -3.91
CA ASP A 127 -26.94 -7.06 -3.04
C ASP A 127 -27.11 -7.60 -1.61
N SER A 128 -26.77 -6.78 -0.62
CA SER A 128 -26.91 -7.13 0.79
C SER A 128 -28.39 -7.24 1.15
N THR A 129 -28.75 -8.32 1.87
CA THR A 129 -30.09 -8.47 2.45
C THR A 129 -30.26 -7.66 3.73
N PHE A 130 -29.17 -7.17 4.32
CA PHE A 130 -29.17 -6.50 5.64
C PHE A 130 -29.05 -4.99 5.55
N CYS A 131 -28.45 -4.46 4.48
CA CYS A 131 -28.21 -3.02 4.33
C CYS A 131 -28.68 -2.51 2.96
N PRO A 132 -29.46 -1.41 2.92
CA PRO A 132 -29.85 -0.80 1.65
C PRO A 132 -28.63 -0.22 0.93
N ASN A 133 -28.60 -0.32 -0.39
CA ASN A 133 -27.55 0.21 -1.26
C ASN A 133 -26.14 -0.34 -1.00
N VAL A 134 -26.03 -1.53 -0.41
CA VAL A 134 -24.75 -2.22 -0.21
C VAL A 134 -24.68 -3.44 -1.12
N ARG A 135 -23.59 -3.56 -1.88
CA ARG A 135 -23.30 -4.72 -2.70
C ARG A 135 -22.07 -5.44 -2.16
N CYS A 136 -22.25 -6.70 -1.79
CA CYS A 136 -21.23 -7.57 -1.23
C CYS A 136 -20.51 -8.36 -2.31
N PHE A 137 -19.20 -8.49 -2.17
CA PHE A 137 -18.37 -9.26 -3.08
C PHE A 137 -17.90 -10.55 -2.44
N PRO A 138 -17.55 -11.57 -3.25
CA PRO A 138 -16.86 -12.73 -2.76
C PRO A 138 -15.60 -12.32 -2.02
N THR A 139 -15.54 -12.80 -0.79
CA THR A 139 -14.44 -12.59 0.12
C THR A 139 -13.34 -13.63 -0.18
N LEU A 140 -12.06 -13.26 -0.03
CA LEU A 140 -10.92 -14.15 -0.28
C LEU A 140 -10.30 -14.69 1.03
N CYS A 141 -11.10 -14.82 2.09
CA CYS A 141 -10.56 -15.29 3.37
C CYS A 141 -10.03 -16.73 3.26
N ALA A 142 -8.86 -16.98 3.85
CA ALA A 142 -8.34 -18.33 4.06
C ALA A 142 -9.04 -19.06 5.22
N LYS A 143 -9.68 -18.30 6.11
CA LYS A 143 -10.42 -18.79 7.28
C LYS A 143 -11.91 -18.58 7.07
N THR A 144 -12.75 -19.31 7.81
CA THR A 144 -14.21 -19.17 7.76
C THR A 144 -14.64 -17.73 8.07
N GLU A 145 -15.52 -17.21 7.24
CA GLU A 145 -16.07 -15.85 7.32
C GLU A 145 -17.11 -15.71 8.44
N THR A 146 -17.25 -14.47 8.93
CA THR A 146 -18.38 -14.09 9.79
C THR A 146 -19.52 -13.57 8.92
N MET A 147 -20.66 -14.27 8.92
CA MET A 147 -21.81 -13.88 8.11
C MET A 147 -22.63 -12.73 8.74
N PRO A 148 -23.18 -11.82 7.92
CA PRO A 148 -24.19 -10.86 8.32
C PRO A 148 -25.37 -11.49 9.05
N ASN A 149 -25.79 -10.89 10.16
CA ASN A 149 -27.02 -11.21 10.86
C ASN A 149 -27.54 -9.99 11.63
N ASP A 150 -28.77 -10.07 12.12
CA ASP A 150 -29.45 -8.96 12.82
C ASP A 150 -28.75 -8.52 14.12
N ALA A 151 -27.83 -9.33 14.67
CA ALA A 151 -27.15 -9.05 15.93
C ALA A 151 -25.75 -8.46 15.76
N ASN A 152 -25.05 -8.74 14.65
CA ASN A 152 -23.68 -8.29 14.43
C ASN A 152 -23.56 -7.00 13.61
N GLY A 153 -24.66 -6.52 13.01
CA GLY A 153 -24.69 -5.25 12.27
C GLY A 153 -23.81 -5.25 11.02
N LEU A 154 -23.35 -6.41 10.56
CA LEU A 154 -22.55 -6.52 9.34
C LEU A 154 -23.45 -6.46 8.13
N CYS A 155 -23.04 -5.71 7.10
CA CYS A 155 -23.75 -5.67 5.82
C CYS A 155 -23.27 -6.77 4.87
N CYS A 156 -22.01 -7.17 4.95
CA CYS A 156 -21.35 -8.17 4.10
C CYS A 156 -20.53 -9.15 4.95
N PRO A 157 -20.17 -10.33 4.43
CA PRO A 157 -19.27 -11.25 5.11
C PRO A 157 -17.92 -10.58 5.39
N GLU A 158 -17.37 -10.81 6.58
CA GLU A 158 -16.07 -10.30 6.99
C GLU A 158 -15.08 -11.42 7.29
N CYS A 159 -13.81 -11.21 6.93
CA CYS A 159 -12.73 -12.07 7.36
C CYS A 159 -12.47 -11.90 8.86
N PRO A 160 -12.20 -12.99 9.59
CA PRO A 160 -11.69 -12.88 10.95
C PRO A 160 -10.31 -12.20 10.96
N ALA A 161 -10.03 -11.47 12.04
CA ALA A 161 -8.72 -10.87 12.31
C ALA A 161 -7.58 -11.91 12.46
#